data_AF-A0A975R2S8-F1
#
_entry.id   AF-A0A975R2S8-F1
#
_cell.length_a   1.000
_cell.length_b   1.000
_cell.length_c   1.000
_cell.angle_alpha   90.00
_cell.angle_beta   90.00
_cell.angle_gamma   90.00
#
_symmetry.space_group_name_H-M   'P 1'
#
loop_
_entity.id
_entity.type
_entity.pdbx_description
1 polymer ?
#
loop_
_entity_poly.entity_id
_entity_poly.type
_entity_poly.pdbx_seq_one_letter_code
_entity_poly.pdbx_strand_id
1 'polypeptide(L)'
;MRDENEETPGADFAPGVSDEAMESESDREVPYGSLRDDMESLYEDSRTYLEAEVAFQKSRLAYAAHHTRSAAFYGLCAMAFLHLALLGLVVGLIIALRPYLGAFGAMGLMVALMFLFTAIAGWMALRQFRRISEAFENDA
;
A
#
# COMPACT_ATOMS: atom_id res chain seq x y z
N MET A 1 79.17 0.70 -8.34
CA MET A 1 77.90 1.26 -7.84
C MET A 1 77.36 0.27 -6.84
N ARG A 2 77.28 0.69 -5.56
CA ARG A 2 76.34 0.24 -4.51
C ARG A 2 76.44 -1.25 -4.09
N ASP A 3 77.04 -1.54 -2.92
CA ASP A 3 76.37 -1.67 -1.59
C ASP A 3 75.39 -2.85 -1.60
N GLU A 4 75.32 -3.81 -0.68
CA GLU A 4 75.68 -3.95 0.74
C GLU A 4 75.72 -5.48 0.99
N ASN A 5 76.74 -6.04 1.67
CA ASN A 5 76.82 -6.19 3.12
C ASN A 5 75.81 -7.23 3.67
N GLU A 6 76.25 -8.46 3.96
CA GLU A 6 76.52 -8.98 5.34
C GLU A 6 75.24 -9.63 5.92
N GLU A 7 75.19 -10.76 6.63
CA GLU A 7 76.07 -11.75 7.25
C GLU A 7 75.18 -13.02 7.39
N THR A 8 75.59 -14.22 6.96
CA THR A 8 76.23 -15.32 7.72
C THR A 8 75.47 -15.83 8.99
N PRO A 9 75.78 -17.04 9.51
CA PRO A 9 74.87 -18.18 9.51
C PRO A 9 74.51 -18.62 10.94
N GLY A 10 73.43 -19.37 11.10
CA GLY A 10 73.06 -19.83 12.44
C GLY A 10 72.05 -20.95 12.46
N ALA A 11 72.25 -21.98 11.64
CA ALA A 11 71.64 -23.27 11.90
C ALA A 11 72.56 -24.00 12.89
N ASP A 12 72.18 -24.06 14.17
CA ASP A 12 72.14 -25.34 14.89
C ASP A 12 71.75 -25.27 16.39
N PHE A 13 70.81 -26.16 16.73
CA PHE A 13 70.49 -26.80 18.01
C PHE A 13 70.06 -25.97 19.23
N ALA A 14 68.75 -26.01 19.53
CA ALA A 14 68.26 -26.55 20.81
C ALA A 14 66.79 -27.02 20.74
N PRO A 15 66.38 -27.97 21.60
CA PRO A 15 65.18 -28.80 21.47
C PRO A 15 63.99 -28.23 22.23
N GLY A 16 62.78 -28.61 21.82
CA GLY A 16 61.56 -28.35 22.57
C GLY A 16 60.44 -27.89 21.67
N VAL A 17 59.76 -28.85 21.03
CA VAL A 17 58.40 -28.62 20.56
C VAL A 17 57.57 -28.50 21.83
N SER A 18 57.47 -27.29 22.36
CA SER A 18 56.54 -26.99 23.44
C SER A 18 55.14 -27.06 22.84
N ASP A 19 54.45 -28.09 23.30
CA ASP A 19 53.04 -28.39 23.17
C ASP A 19 52.13 -27.17 22.94
N GLU A 20 51.21 -27.37 22.00
CA GLU A 20 49.82 -26.92 22.13
C GLU A 20 49.61 -25.42 22.36
N ALA A 21 49.96 -24.60 21.38
CA ALA A 21 49.18 -23.40 21.11
C ALA A 21 48.01 -23.74 20.18
N MET A 22 47.08 -24.57 20.68
CA MET A 22 45.67 -24.36 20.33
C MET A 22 45.26 -23.09 21.08
N GLU A 23 45.59 -21.92 20.53
CA GLU A 23 44.86 -20.71 20.90
C GLU A 23 43.45 -20.90 20.35
N SER A 24 42.57 -21.24 21.28
CA SER A 24 41.15 -21.39 21.09
C SER A 24 40.61 -20.18 20.33
N GLU A 25 40.17 -20.42 19.10
CA GLU A 25 39.36 -19.50 18.29
C GLU A 25 37.93 -19.33 18.88
N SER A 26 37.76 -19.56 20.19
CA SER A 26 36.47 -19.67 20.88
C SER A 26 36.16 -18.50 21.81
N ASP A 27 36.76 -17.33 21.61
CA ASP A 27 36.46 -16.16 22.45
C ASP A 27 36.16 -14.89 21.65
N ARG A 28 35.42 -15.04 20.54
CA ARG A 28 34.48 -13.99 20.17
C ARG A 28 33.29 -14.13 21.10
N GLU A 29 33.41 -13.56 22.29
CA GLU A 29 32.29 -13.20 23.14
C GLU A 29 31.41 -12.23 22.34
N VAL A 30 30.56 -12.78 21.47
CA VAL A 30 29.48 -12.03 20.84
C VAL A 30 28.58 -11.67 22.00
N PRO A 31 28.51 -10.38 22.42
CA PRO A 31 27.60 -10.02 23.49
C PRO A 31 26.21 -10.32 22.94
N TYR A 32 25.61 -11.41 23.40
CA TYR A 32 24.20 -11.67 23.16
C TYR A 32 23.45 -10.56 23.90
N GLY A 33 23.24 -9.44 23.20
CA GLY A 33 22.23 -8.48 23.57
C GLY A 33 20.96 -9.26 23.87
N SER A 34 20.33 -8.93 24.99
CA SER A 34 19.08 -9.54 25.42
C SER A 34 18.14 -9.64 24.22
N LEU A 35 17.47 -10.78 23.99
CA LEU A 35 16.50 -10.95 22.89
C LEU A 35 15.41 -9.86 22.90
N ARG A 36 15.21 -9.19 24.04
CA ARG A 36 14.34 -8.02 24.15
C ARG A 36 14.91 -6.79 23.44
N ASP A 37 16.22 -6.58 23.48
CA ASP A 37 16.91 -5.50 22.75
C ASP A 37 16.86 -5.77 21.24
N ASP A 38 17.00 -7.03 20.81
CA ASP A 38 16.83 -7.40 19.40
C ASP A 38 15.38 -7.18 18.91
N MET A 39 14.38 -7.46 19.76
CA MET A 39 12.98 -7.18 19.45
C MET A 39 12.69 -5.67 19.41
N GLU A 40 13.33 -4.88 20.28
CA GLU A 40 13.22 -3.43 20.28
C GLU A 40 13.87 -2.84 19.02
N SER A 41 15.04 -3.34 18.61
CA SER A 41 15.70 -2.90 17.38
C SER A 41 14.91 -3.30 16.14
N LEU A 42 14.35 -4.51 16.09
CA LEU A 42 13.48 -4.95 15.00
C LEU A 42 12.17 -4.15 14.94
N TYR A 43 11.65 -3.73 16.09
CA TYR A 43 10.47 -2.87 16.15
C TYR A 43 10.78 -1.47 15.60
N GLU A 44 11.91 -0.86 15.98
CA GLU A 44 12.36 0.41 15.43
C GLU A 44 12.65 0.34 13.93
N ASP A 45 13.29 -0.74 13.45
CA ASP A 45 13.55 -0.95 12.03
C ASP A 45 12.26 -1.17 11.24
N SER A 46 11.29 -1.92 11.78
CA SER A 46 10.00 -2.15 11.12
C SER A 46 9.19 -0.86 10.97
N ARG A 47 9.22 0.03 11.97
CA ARG A 47 8.58 1.33 11.92
C ARG A 47 9.21 2.23 10.85
N THR A 48 10.54 2.25 10.79
CA THR A 48 11.29 3.03 9.81
C THR A 48 11.00 2.53 8.38
N TYR A 49 10.88 1.22 8.18
CA TYR A 49 10.52 0.62 6.90
C TYR A 49 9.09 0.97 6.47
N LEU A 50 8.13 0.95 7.40
CA LEU A 50 6.74 1.36 7.13
C LEU A 50 6.64 2.85 6.76
N GLU A 51 7.39 3.72 7.45
CA GLU A 51 7.42 5.15 7.14
C GLU A 51 7.98 5.40 5.72
N ALA A 52 8.94 4.58 5.26
CA ALA A 52 9.49 4.65 3.91
C ALA A 52 8.49 4.19 2.83
N GLU A 53 7.78 3.08 3.05
CA GLU A 53 6.80 2.54 2.10
C GLU A 53 5.57 3.45 1.98
N VAL A 54 5.09 4.00 3.10
CA VAL A 54 4.00 4.99 3.12
C VAL A 54 4.40 6.25 2.36
N ALA A 55 5.64 6.74 2.53
CA ALA A 55 6.16 7.87 1.76
C ALA A 55 6.23 7.57 0.25
N PHE A 56 6.55 6.33 -0.13
CA PHE A 56 6.59 5.88 -1.52
C PHE A 56 5.19 5.73 -2.15
N GLN A 57 4.22 5.20 -1.40
CA GLN A 57 2.83 5.13 -1.87
C GLN A 57 2.17 6.51 -1.92
N LYS A 58 2.51 7.39 -0.97
CA LYS A 58 2.05 8.79 -0.94
C LYS A 58 2.58 9.59 -2.12
N SER A 59 3.84 9.39 -2.53
CA SER A 59 4.42 10.06 -3.70
C SER A 59 3.83 9.55 -5.01
N ARG A 60 3.56 8.24 -5.12
CA ARG A 60 2.87 7.65 -6.29
C ARG A 60 1.41 8.10 -6.41
N LEU A 61 0.69 8.23 -5.28
CA LEU A 61 -0.64 8.84 -5.21
C LEU A 61 -0.60 10.34 -5.52
N ALA A 62 0.38 11.08 -5.02
CA ALA A 62 0.53 12.52 -5.27
C ALA A 62 0.89 12.82 -6.74
N TYR A 63 1.73 11.99 -7.37
CA TYR A 63 2.08 12.12 -8.78
C TYR A 63 0.90 11.81 -9.70
N ALA A 64 0.12 10.76 -9.37
CA ALA A 64 -1.16 10.50 -10.04
C ALA A 64 -2.15 11.65 -9.83
N ALA A 65 -2.26 12.17 -8.60
CA ALA A 65 -3.14 13.29 -8.28
C ALA A 65 -2.81 14.54 -9.11
N HIS A 66 -1.53 14.83 -9.35
CA HIS A 66 -1.12 16.02 -10.10
C HIS A 66 -1.57 15.99 -11.57
N HIS A 67 -1.58 14.82 -12.22
CA HIS A 67 -2.13 14.64 -13.57
C HIS A 67 -3.66 14.55 -13.60
N THR A 68 -4.29 14.16 -12.49
CA THR A 68 -5.76 14.10 -12.43
C THR A 68 -6.41 15.47 -12.30
N ARG A 69 -5.72 16.59 -12.05
CA ARG A 69 -6.41 17.88 -11.86
C ARG A 69 -7.28 18.29 -13.05
N SER A 70 -6.73 18.17 -14.27
CA SER A 70 -7.49 18.43 -15.51
C SER A 70 -8.52 17.33 -15.77
N ALA A 71 -8.15 16.06 -15.58
CA ALA A 71 -9.05 14.92 -15.77
C ALA A 71 -10.24 14.94 -14.79
N ALA A 72 -10.03 15.42 -13.57
CA ALA A 72 -11.04 15.58 -12.52
C ALA A 72 -11.99 16.72 -12.85
N PHE A 73 -11.50 17.82 -13.42
CA PHE A 73 -12.37 18.88 -13.94
C PHE A 73 -13.26 18.36 -15.06
N TYR A 74 -12.69 17.71 -16.08
CA TYR A 74 -13.47 17.11 -17.16
C TYR A 74 -14.44 16.03 -16.66
N GLY A 75 -14.02 15.20 -15.69
CA GLY A 75 -14.87 14.20 -15.04
C GLY A 75 -16.03 14.83 -14.28
N LEU A 76 -15.78 15.91 -13.53
CA LEU A 76 -16.82 16.63 -12.81
C LEU A 76 -17.79 17.31 -13.77
N CYS A 77 -17.28 17.95 -14.83
CA CYS A 77 -18.11 18.50 -15.90
C CYS A 77 -18.95 17.42 -16.57
N ALA A 78 -18.37 16.28 -16.94
CA ALA A 78 -19.09 15.17 -17.54
C ALA A 78 -20.17 14.61 -16.60
N MET A 79 -19.86 14.46 -15.30
CA MET A 79 -20.83 14.02 -14.30
C MET A 79 -21.97 15.03 -14.14
N ALA A 80 -21.65 16.33 -14.10
CA ALA A 80 -22.66 17.38 -14.09
C ALA A 80 -23.55 17.30 -15.33
N PHE A 81 -22.98 17.25 -16.54
CA PHE A 81 -23.76 17.10 -17.78
C PHE A 81 -24.58 15.82 -17.82
N LEU A 82 -24.05 14.70 -17.33
CA LEU A 82 -24.79 13.46 -17.19
C LEU A 82 -25.98 13.63 -16.25
N HIS A 83 -25.80 14.35 -15.14
CA HIS A 83 -26.87 14.63 -14.19
C HIS A 83 -27.96 15.53 -14.79
N LEU A 84 -27.56 16.59 -15.51
CA LEU A 84 -28.50 17.42 -16.28
C LEU A 84 -29.24 16.60 -17.35
N ALA A 85 -28.56 15.70 -18.04
CA ALA A 85 -29.17 14.81 -19.02
C ALA A 85 -30.18 13.86 -18.37
N LEU A 86 -29.88 13.32 -17.18
CA LEU A 86 -30.83 12.50 -16.41
C LEU A 86 -32.08 13.31 -16.02
N LEU A 87 -31.93 14.57 -15.60
CA LEU A 87 -33.08 15.44 -15.34
C LEU A 87 -33.92 15.67 -16.61
N GLY A 88 -33.26 15.94 -17.75
CA GLY A 88 -33.93 16.07 -19.04
C GLY A 88 -34.67 14.78 -19.44
N LEU A 89 -34.05 13.62 -19.22
CA LEU A 89 -34.65 12.31 -19.46
C LEU A 89 -35.89 12.09 -18.58
N VAL A 90 -35.82 12.46 -17.30
CA VAL A 90 -36.96 12.38 -16.37
C VAL A 90 -38.12 13.24 -16.87
N VAL A 91 -37.86 14.51 -17.18
CA VAL A 91 -38.89 15.43 -17.68
C VAL A 91 -39.46 14.95 -19.02
N GLY A 92 -38.60 14.52 -19.94
CA GLY A 92 -38.98 13.99 -21.25
C GLY A 92 -39.87 12.75 -21.13
N LEU A 93 -39.53 11.81 -20.25
CA LEU A 93 -40.33 10.61 -20.04
C LEU A 93 -41.71 10.93 -19.46
N ILE A 94 -41.79 11.87 -18.51
CA ILE A 94 -43.08 12.32 -17.96
C ILE A 94 -43.97 12.93 -19.05
N ILE A 95 -43.40 13.74 -19.96
CA ILE A 95 -44.15 14.30 -21.10
C ILE A 95 -44.58 13.19 -22.07
N ALA A 96 -43.69 12.24 -22.38
CA ALA A 96 -43.98 11.14 -23.29
C ALA A 96 -45.05 10.17 -22.77
N LEU A 97 -45.10 9.93 -21.46
CA LEU A 97 -46.07 9.02 -20.83
C LEU A 97 -47.43 9.66 -20.53
N ARG A 98 -47.49 11.00 -20.45
CA ARG A 98 -48.73 11.73 -20.16
C ARG A 98 -49.96 11.29 -20.98
N PRO A 99 -49.89 11.09 -22.31
CA PRO A 99 -51.07 10.69 -23.09
C PRO A 99 -51.57 9.28 -22.77
N TYR A 100 -50.72 8.40 -22.22
CA TYR A 100 -51.08 7.01 -21.93
C TYR A 100 -51.57 6.79 -20.49
N LEU A 101 -50.90 7.41 -19.52
CA LEU A 101 -51.11 7.16 -18.07
C LEU A 101 -51.72 8.35 -17.32
N GLY A 102 -51.93 9.47 -18.01
CA GLY A 102 -52.26 10.74 -17.37
C GLY A 102 -51.10 11.33 -16.56
N ALA A 103 -51.29 12.54 -16.02
CA ALA A 103 -50.23 13.26 -15.32
C ALA A 103 -49.77 12.52 -14.04
N PHE A 104 -50.72 12.06 -13.21
CA PHE A 104 -50.40 11.38 -11.96
C PHE A 104 -49.78 9.99 -12.17
N GLY A 105 -50.23 9.24 -13.19
CA GLY A 105 -49.65 7.94 -13.51
C GLY A 105 -48.21 8.03 -14.00
N ALA A 106 -47.90 9.04 -14.84
CA ALA A 106 -46.54 9.29 -15.31
C ALA A 106 -45.58 9.64 -14.16
N MET A 107 -46.01 10.51 -13.23
CA MET A 107 -45.20 10.88 -12.06
C MET A 107 -45.00 9.69 -11.12
N GLY A 108 -46.06 8.93 -10.82
CA GLY A 108 -45.98 7.76 -9.94
C GLY A 108 -45.02 6.69 -10.46
N LEU A 109 -45.11 6.38 -11.76
CA LEU A 109 -44.20 5.42 -12.40
C LEU A 109 -42.75 5.89 -12.33
N MET A 110 -42.49 7.19 -12.52
CA MET A 110 -41.12 7.69 -12.54
C MET A 110 -40.48 7.71 -11.15
N VAL A 111 -41.27 8.05 -10.11
CA VAL A 111 -40.84 7.91 -8.72
C VAL A 111 -40.52 6.44 -8.40
N ALA A 112 -41.37 5.50 -8.82
CA ALA A 112 -41.13 4.08 -8.62
C ALA A 112 -39.83 3.59 -9.29
N LEU A 113 -39.56 4.03 -10.53
CA LEU A 113 -38.30 3.73 -11.23
C LEU A 113 -37.09 4.30 -10.50
N MET A 114 -37.14 5.54 -10.02
CA MET A 114 -36.05 6.15 -9.25
C MET A 114 -35.77 5.38 -7.96
N PHE A 115 -36.82 5.03 -7.21
CA PHE A 115 -36.68 4.21 -6.01
C PHE A 115 -36.07 2.84 -6.33
N LEU A 116 -36.46 2.22 -7.45
CA LEU A 116 -35.88 0.95 -7.89
C LEU A 116 -34.38 1.10 -8.19
N PHE A 117 -33.98 2.13 -8.94
CA PHE A 117 -32.57 2.42 -9.19
C PHE A 117 -31.79 2.67 -7.90
N THR A 118 -32.33 3.47 -6.98
CA THR A 118 -31.72 3.74 -5.67
C THR A 118 -31.57 2.45 -4.85
N ALA A 119 -32.59 1.59 -4.83
CA ALA A 119 -32.54 0.32 -4.11
C ALA A 119 -31.48 -0.61 -4.68
N ILE A 120 -31.41 -0.74 -6.02
CA ILE A 120 -30.39 -1.55 -6.69
C ILE A 120 -28.98 -1.01 -6.41
N ALA A 121 -28.78 0.30 -6.55
CA ALA A 121 -27.49 0.94 -6.29
C ALA A 121 -27.06 0.79 -4.82
N GLY A 122 -27.98 1.02 -3.88
CA GLY A 122 -27.74 0.81 -2.45
C GLY A 122 -27.40 -0.64 -2.12
N TRP A 123 -28.10 -1.60 -2.74
CA TRP A 123 -27.81 -3.02 -2.56
C TRP A 123 -26.45 -3.42 -3.12
N MET A 124 -26.07 -2.92 -4.30
CA MET A 124 -24.73 -3.13 -4.86
C MET A 124 -23.64 -2.53 -3.96
N ALA A 125 -23.85 -1.34 -3.41
CA ALA A 125 -22.93 -0.71 -2.47
C ALA A 125 -22.77 -1.57 -1.20
N LEU A 126 -23.87 -2.01 -0.60
CA LEU A 126 -23.87 -2.89 0.58
C LEU A 126 -23.13 -4.20 0.32
N ARG A 127 -23.29 -4.81 -0.86
CA ARG A 127 -22.58 -6.04 -1.24
C ARG A 127 -21.08 -5.83 -1.35
N GLN A 128 -20.65 -4.65 -1.82
CA GLN A 128 -19.24 -4.30 -1.90
C GLN A 128 -18.65 -4.05 -0.51
N PHE A 129 -19.37 -3.36 0.38
CA PHE A 129 -18.91 -3.17 1.76
C PHE A 129 -18.80 -4.49 2.52
N ARG A 130 -19.72 -5.42 2.33
CA ARG A 130 -19.65 -6.76 2.95
C ARG A 130 -18.41 -7.55 2.54
N ARG A 131 -17.98 -7.44 1.28
CA ARG A 131 -16.73 -8.06 0.82
C ARG A 131 -15.50 -7.49 1.50
N ILE A 132 -15.52 -6.19 1.76
CA ILE A 132 -14.42 -5.50 2.42
C ILE A 132 -14.41 -5.85 3.92
N SER A 133 -15.57 -5.92 4.58
CA SER A 133 -15.65 -6.32 5.99
C SER A 133 -15.29 -7.78 6.23
N GLU A 134 -15.69 -8.70 5.33
CA GLU A 134 -15.28 -10.11 5.41
C GLU A 134 -13.76 -10.28 5.35
N ALA A 135 -13.05 -9.43 4.61
CA ALA A 135 -11.58 -9.47 4.55
C ALA A 135 -10.91 -9.04 5.87
N PHE A 136 -11.53 -8.13 6.64
CA PHE A 136 -11.00 -7.70 7.94
C PHE A 136 -11.38 -8.64 9.09
N GLU A 137 -12.54 -9.29 9.01
CA GLU A 137 -13.01 -10.23 10.04
C GLU A 137 -12.28 -11.58 9.99
N ASN A 138 -11.73 -11.95 8.83
CA ASN A 138 -10.95 -13.17 8.68
C ASN A 138 -9.48 -13.05 9.16
N ASP A 139 -9.04 -11.83 9.45
CA ASP A 139 -7.69 -11.50 9.96
C ASP A 139 -7.68 -11.14 11.46
N ALA A 140 -8.84 -11.15 12.14
CA ALA A 140 -9.02 -10.83 13.56
C ALA A 140 -9.34 -12.09 14.40
#